data_AF-A0A315AQI1-F1
#
_entry.id   AF-A0A315AQI1-F1
#
_cell.length_a   1.000
_cell.length_b   1.000
_cell.length_c   1.000
_cell.angle_alpha   90.00
_cell.angle_beta   90.00
_cell.angle_gamma   90.00
#
_symmetry.space_group_name_H-M   'P 1'
#
loop_
_entity.id
_entity.type
_entity.pdbx_description
1 polymer ?
#
loop_
_entity_poly.entity_id
_entity_poly.type
_entity_poly.pdbx_seq_one_letter_code
_entity_poly.pdbx_strand_id
1 'polypeptide(L)'
;MQILLLQSSNLLLLIIFCFISINIQFCLCGEDPQYANCRKAINCGGIKDIGYPFWGVNRASYCGQLGFEVQCLDNVPVINMVNTSFRILEMNPKNPRTVKVARQDYWNKICPRVCTINGSDVSVAFHQTGDEHPVANYTCKTKVLVPVFKTAALALENNQTSIEDAVDEGFELGLQIDNDQCNYCEGSGGTCGYNNTTTTQGGFVCFCRDQPYAITCAVKSGMCVSLV
;
A
#
# COMPACT_ATOMS: atom_id res chain seq x y z
N MET A 1 60.84 -43.76 0.96
CA MET A 1 60.69 -42.78 -0.14
C MET A 1 59.24 -42.60 -0.61
N GLN A 2 58.32 -43.54 -0.38
CA GLN A 2 56.89 -43.40 -0.74
C GLN A 2 56.06 -42.48 0.19
N ILE A 3 56.37 -42.42 1.49
CA ILE A 3 55.60 -41.61 2.46
C ILE A 3 55.79 -40.09 2.22
N LEU A 4 56.99 -39.68 1.81
CA LEU A 4 57.30 -38.28 1.47
C LEU A 4 56.58 -37.80 0.20
N LEU A 5 56.31 -38.70 -0.77
CA LEU A 5 55.55 -38.38 -1.99
C LEU A 5 54.05 -38.24 -1.73
N LEU A 6 53.51 -38.95 -0.73
CA LEU A 6 52.10 -38.85 -0.34
C LEU A 6 51.79 -37.53 0.39
N GLN A 7 52.73 -37.03 1.20
CA GLN A 7 52.58 -35.76 1.92
C GLN A 7 52.66 -34.54 0.99
N SER A 8 53.54 -34.56 -0.02
CA SER A 8 53.65 -33.47 -0.98
C SER A 8 52.45 -33.37 -1.93
N SER A 9 51.85 -34.51 -2.32
CA SER A 9 50.63 -34.56 -3.13
C SER A 9 49.41 -33.98 -2.40
N ASN A 10 49.24 -34.30 -1.12
CA ASN A 10 48.15 -33.76 -0.29
C ASN A 10 48.31 -32.26 -0.02
N LEU A 11 49.54 -31.78 0.17
CA LEU A 11 49.81 -30.35 0.35
C LEU A 11 49.49 -29.55 -0.92
N LEU A 12 49.83 -30.09 -2.10
CA LEU A 12 49.49 -29.46 -3.38
C LEU A 12 47.98 -29.39 -3.61
N LEU A 13 47.24 -30.45 -3.27
CA LEU A 13 45.78 -30.48 -3.33
C LEU A 13 45.13 -29.44 -2.41
N LEU A 14 45.65 -29.28 -1.18
CA LEU A 14 45.17 -28.26 -0.23
C LEU A 14 45.43 -26.84 -0.74
N ILE A 15 46.60 -26.59 -1.34
CA ILE A 15 46.93 -25.29 -1.94
C ILE A 15 46.00 -25.00 -3.12
N ILE A 16 45.73 -25.98 -3.99
CA ILE A 16 44.78 -25.83 -5.11
C ILE A 16 43.37 -25.54 -4.57
N PHE A 17 42.90 -26.24 -3.53
CA PHE A 17 41.59 -26.02 -2.92
C PHE A 17 41.48 -24.63 -2.29
N CYS A 18 42.54 -24.16 -1.61
CA CYS A 18 42.63 -22.79 -1.09
C CYS A 18 42.66 -21.75 -2.22
N PHE A 19 43.45 -21.94 -3.28
CA PHE A 19 43.46 -21.02 -4.41
C PHE A 19 42.10 -20.97 -5.12
N ILE A 20 41.41 -22.10 -5.26
CA ILE A 20 40.03 -22.13 -5.78
C ILE A 20 39.10 -21.37 -4.82
N SER A 21 39.22 -21.58 -3.51
CA SER A 21 38.40 -20.89 -2.50
C SER A 21 38.69 -19.39 -2.38
N ILE A 22 39.91 -18.94 -2.66
CA ILE A 22 40.34 -17.53 -2.60
C ILE A 22 39.99 -16.78 -3.90
N ASN A 23 40.07 -17.44 -5.07
CA ASN A 23 39.66 -16.86 -6.35
C ASN A 23 38.14 -16.87 -6.54
N ILE A 24 37.42 -17.72 -5.81
CA ILE A 24 35.99 -17.57 -5.67
C ILE A 24 35.73 -16.66 -4.47
N GLN A 25 35.88 -15.36 -4.69
CA GLN A 25 35.12 -14.37 -3.92
C GLN A 25 33.64 -14.66 -4.20
N PHE A 26 33.07 -15.63 -3.49
CA PHE A 26 31.64 -15.90 -3.44
C PHE A 26 31.01 -14.70 -2.75
N CYS A 27 30.64 -13.68 -3.53
CA CYS A 27 29.51 -12.86 -3.13
C CYS A 27 28.29 -13.77 -3.23
N LEU A 28 27.83 -14.31 -2.09
CA LEU A 28 26.43 -14.67 -1.98
C LEU A 28 25.65 -13.37 -2.25
N CYS A 29 25.07 -13.23 -3.44
CA CYS A 29 24.14 -12.13 -3.72
C CYS A 29 22.84 -12.45 -2.95
N GLY A 30 22.91 -12.30 -1.62
CA GLY A 30 21.73 -12.24 -0.77
C GLY A 30 20.96 -10.99 -1.15
N GLU A 31 19.66 -11.14 -1.33
CA GLU A 31 18.79 -9.99 -1.55
C GLU A 31 18.69 -9.20 -0.25
N ASP A 32 18.77 -7.88 -0.36
CA ASP A 32 18.53 -6.99 0.77
C ASP A 32 17.15 -7.29 1.39
N PRO A 33 17.06 -7.55 2.70
CA PRO A 33 15.79 -7.90 3.34
C PRO A 33 14.72 -6.81 3.24
N GLN A 34 15.13 -5.53 3.18
CA GLN A 34 14.19 -4.42 3.04
C GLN A 34 13.63 -4.39 1.63
N TYR A 35 14.46 -4.62 0.60
CA TYR A 35 13.98 -4.84 -0.77
C TYR A 35 12.98 -6.01 -0.84
N ALA A 36 13.32 -7.15 -0.23
CA ALA A 36 12.44 -8.33 -0.21
C ALA A 36 11.10 -8.09 0.52
N ASN A 37 11.08 -7.23 1.54
CA ASN A 37 9.86 -6.86 2.26
C ASN A 37 9.04 -5.82 1.51
N CYS A 38 9.68 -4.85 0.87
CA CYS A 38 9.00 -3.76 0.18
C CYS A 38 8.57 -4.11 -1.25
N ARG A 39 9.09 -5.18 -1.85
CA ARG A 39 8.51 -5.73 -3.09
C ARG A 39 7.18 -6.47 -2.88
N LYS A 40 6.83 -6.82 -1.63
CA LYS A 40 5.57 -7.53 -1.34
C LYS A 40 4.40 -6.57 -1.48
N ALA A 41 3.40 -6.95 -2.27
CA ALA A 41 2.13 -6.24 -2.29
C ALA A 41 1.27 -6.59 -1.06
N ILE A 42 0.40 -5.65 -0.69
CA ILE A 42 -0.72 -5.92 0.21
C ILE A 42 -1.87 -6.46 -0.64
N ASN A 43 -2.40 -7.60 -0.23
CA ASN A 43 -3.56 -8.23 -0.84
C ASN A 43 -4.62 -8.40 0.26
N CYS A 44 -5.80 -7.82 0.08
CA CYS A 44 -6.87 -7.85 1.07
C CYS A 44 -8.24 -7.97 0.39
N GLY A 45 -8.91 -9.09 0.61
CA GLY A 45 -10.19 -9.41 -0.04
C GLY A 45 -10.10 -9.37 -1.56
N GLY A 46 -10.96 -8.55 -2.17
CA GLY A 46 -11.02 -8.36 -3.63
C GLY A 46 -9.94 -7.43 -4.19
N ILE A 47 -9.24 -6.66 -3.35
CA ILE A 47 -8.24 -5.69 -3.79
C ILE A 47 -6.85 -6.28 -3.67
N LYS A 48 -6.11 -6.22 -4.77
CA LYS A 48 -4.76 -6.79 -4.92
C LYS A 48 -3.77 -5.71 -5.31
N ASP A 49 -2.49 -6.04 -5.18
CA ASP A 49 -1.38 -5.23 -5.69
C ASP A 49 -1.34 -3.81 -5.09
N ILE A 50 -1.78 -3.68 -3.83
CA ILE A 50 -1.67 -2.44 -3.07
C ILE A 50 -0.18 -2.25 -2.70
N GLY A 51 0.46 -1.27 -3.32
CA GLY A 51 1.87 -0.94 -3.16
C GLY A 51 2.12 0.40 -2.50
N TYR A 52 3.32 0.96 -2.71
CA TYR A 52 3.69 2.29 -2.24
C TYR A 52 2.68 3.36 -2.74
N PRO A 53 2.29 4.36 -1.91
CA PRO A 53 2.82 4.73 -0.60
C PRO A 53 2.26 3.90 0.58
N PHE A 54 1.39 2.93 0.31
CA PHE A 54 0.72 2.16 1.35
C PHE A 54 1.64 1.11 1.97
N TRP A 55 1.41 0.85 3.26
CA TRP A 55 2.06 -0.21 4.04
C TRP A 55 1.06 -0.81 5.03
N GLY A 56 1.44 -1.86 5.74
CA GLY A 56 0.55 -2.55 6.69
C GLY A 56 0.27 -3.99 6.28
N VAL A 57 -0.54 -4.68 7.08
CA VAL A 57 -0.80 -6.12 6.95
C VAL A 57 0.50 -6.93 6.95
N ASN A 58 1.03 -7.28 5.76
CA ASN A 58 2.24 -8.06 5.54
C ASN A 58 3.40 -7.24 4.94
N ARG A 59 3.20 -5.94 4.71
CA ARG A 59 4.17 -5.00 4.13
C ARG A 59 4.69 -4.07 5.23
N ALA A 60 6.00 -4.11 5.49
CA ALA A 60 6.61 -3.42 6.62
C ALA A 60 6.40 -1.90 6.58
N SER A 61 6.39 -1.24 7.74
CA SER A 61 6.07 0.19 7.87
C SER A 61 7.04 1.12 7.13
N TYR A 62 8.30 0.71 6.98
CA TYR A 62 9.30 1.42 6.18
C TYR A 62 9.12 1.23 4.66
N CYS A 63 8.14 0.46 4.19
CA CYS A 63 7.85 0.26 2.77
C CYS A 63 6.78 1.21 2.20
N GLY A 64 6.36 2.18 3.00
CA GLY A 64 5.35 3.17 2.66
C GLY A 64 5.50 4.43 3.50
N GLN A 65 4.61 5.40 3.32
CA GLN A 65 4.67 6.69 4.00
C GLN A 65 3.84 6.73 5.29
N LEU A 66 4.20 7.63 6.21
CA LEU A 66 3.42 7.90 7.41
C LEU A 66 1.99 8.32 7.04
N GLY A 67 0.99 7.73 7.72
CA GLY A 67 -0.43 7.99 7.46
C GLY A 67 -1.06 7.17 6.34
N PHE A 68 -0.29 6.31 5.65
CA PHE A 68 -0.77 5.43 4.59
C PHE A 68 -0.85 3.95 5.03
N GLU A 69 -1.04 3.71 6.33
CA GLU A 69 -1.25 2.36 6.84
C GLU A 69 -2.60 1.81 6.37
N VAL A 70 -2.57 0.61 5.77
CA VAL A 70 -3.73 -0.16 5.37
C VAL A 70 -3.95 -1.28 6.37
N GLN A 71 -5.17 -1.34 6.89
CA GLN A 71 -5.67 -2.43 7.71
C GLN A 71 -6.59 -3.31 6.86
N CYS A 72 -6.60 -4.62 7.12
CA CYS A 72 -7.53 -5.54 6.45
C CYS A 72 -8.60 -5.97 7.46
N LEU A 73 -9.71 -5.23 7.52
CA LEU A 73 -10.81 -5.47 8.47
C LEU A 73 -11.92 -6.25 7.76
N ASP A 74 -12.23 -7.45 8.24
CA ASP A 74 -13.25 -8.32 7.63
C ASP A 74 -13.07 -8.52 6.11
N ASN A 75 -11.82 -8.74 5.67
CA ASN A 75 -11.42 -8.81 4.25
C ASN A 75 -11.62 -7.51 3.44
N VAL A 76 -11.67 -6.36 4.10
CA VAL A 76 -11.80 -5.05 3.44
C VAL A 76 -10.57 -4.20 3.76
N PRO A 77 -9.86 -3.67 2.75
CA PRO A 77 -8.76 -2.74 2.98
C PRO A 77 -9.31 -1.39 3.46
N VAL A 78 -8.86 -0.96 4.63
CA VAL A 78 -9.26 0.29 5.27
C VAL A 78 -8.02 1.14 5.55
N ILE A 79 -8.09 2.42 5.19
CA ILE A 79 -7.10 3.43 5.56
C ILE A 79 -7.71 4.39 6.58
N ASN A 80 -6.90 4.77 7.57
CA ASN A 80 -7.32 5.68 8.62
C ASN A 80 -6.70 7.06 8.36
N MET A 81 -7.56 8.06 8.18
CA MET A 81 -7.18 9.47 8.24
C MET A 81 -7.59 10.08 9.58
N VAL A 82 -7.11 11.29 9.87
CA VAL A 82 -7.20 11.96 11.18
C VAL A 82 -8.57 11.84 11.86
N ASN A 83 -9.66 12.08 11.12
CA ASN A 83 -11.03 12.06 11.66
C ASN A 83 -11.94 11.01 11.01
N THR A 84 -11.43 10.18 10.11
CA THR A 84 -12.28 9.34 9.25
C THR A 84 -11.52 8.15 8.71
N SER A 85 -12.20 7.01 8.63
CA SER A 85 -11.69 5.82 7.97
C SER A 85 -12.36 5.61 6.61
N PHE A 86 -11.58 5.13 5.65
CA PHE A 86 -12.03 4.92 4.28
C PHE A 86 -11.77 3.47 3.84
N ARG A 87 -12.77 2.86 3.21
CA ARG A 87 -12.65 1.58 2.51
C ARG A 87 -12.02 1.85 1.15
N ILE A 88 -10.95 1.16 0.81
CA ILE A 88 -10.42 1.18 -0.55
C ILE A 88 -11.33 0.29 -1.42
N LEU A 89 -11.93 0.90 -2.43
CA LEU A 89 -12.80 0.20 -3.39
C LEU A 89 -12.04 -0.19 -4.64
N GLU A 90 -11.13 0.67 -5.10
CA GLU A 90 -10.38 0.45 -6.34
C GLU A 90 -9.09 1.28 -6.34
N MET A 91 -8.00 0.68 -6.80
CA MET A 91 -6.76 1.40 -7.10
C MET A 91 -6.83 1.96 -8.51
N ASN A 92 -6.42 3.22 -8.72
CA ASN A 92 -6.42 3.79 -10.06
C ASN A 92 -5.15 3.34 -10.82
N PRO A 93 -5.28 2.48 -11.85
CA PRO A 93 -4.12 1.96 -12.57
C PRO A 93 -3.45 3.02 -13.46
N LYS A 94 -4.17 4.08 -13.81
CA LYS A 94 -3.68 5.16 -14.68
C LYS A 94 -3.04 6.30 -13.90
N ASN A 95 -3.45 6.49 -12.65
CA ASN A 95 -2.97 7.57 -11.80
C ASN A 95 -2.73 7.05 -10.37
N PRO A 96 -1.50 6.65 -10.03
CA PRO A 96 -1.17 6.12 -8.70
C PRO A 96 -1.31 7.16 -7.58
N ARG A 97 -1.53 8.43 -7.92
CA ARG A 97 -1.83 9.50 -6.95
C ARG A 97 -3.32 9.59 -6.60
N THR A 98 -4.14 8.65 -7.07
CA THR A 98 -5.58 8.62 -6.77
C THR A 98 -6.03 7.23 -6.40
N VAL A 99 -6.93 7.14 -5.42
CA VAL A 99 -7.55 5.89 -4.98
C VAL A 99 -9.05 6.12 -4.84
N LYS A 100 -9.86 5.17 -5.32
CA LYS A 100 -11.30 5.21 -5.13
C LYS A 100 -11.65 4.64 -3.77
N VAL A 101 -12.38 5.41 -2.98
CA VAL A 101 -12.71 5.07 -1.60
C VAL A 101 -14.16 5.36 -1.25
N ALA A 102 -14.67 4.68 -0.23
CA ALA A 102 -15.93 5.03 0.43
C ALA A 102 -15.72 5.21 1.94
N ARG A 103 -16.58 6.03 2.55
CA ARG A 103 -16.58 6.25 4.00
C ARG A 103 -16.95 4.97 4.74
N GLN A 104 -16.07 4.50 5.63
CA GLN A 104 -16.28 3.24 6.38
C GLN A 104 -17.50 3.31 7.32
N ASP A 105 -17.81 4.48 7.87
CA ASP A 105 -18.92 4.68 8.81
C ASP A 105 -20.30 4.72 8.14
N TYR A 106 -20.35 4.88 6.81
CA TYR A 106 -21.60 4.93 6.04
C TYR A 106 -21.90 3.66 5.26
N TRP A 107 -20.92 2.78 5.07
CA TRP A 107 -21.05 1.54 4.33
C TRP A 107 -22.22 0.67 4.83
N ASN A 108 -23.22 0.42 3.98
CA ASN A 108 -24.44 -0.34 4.31
C ASN A 108 -25.17 0.12 5.60
N LYS A 109 -24.94 1.37 6.04
CA LYS A 109 -25.52 1.95 7.26
C LYS A 109 -26.43 3.15 6.96
N ILE A 110 -26.41 3.62 5.71
CA ILE A 110 -27.33 4.65 5.25
C ILE A 110 -28.64 3.99 4.89
N CYS A 111 -29.68 4.26 5.68
CA CYS A 111 -31.04 3.94 5.31
C CYS A 111 -31.75 5.23 4.89
N PRO A 112 -32.22 5.38 3.63
CA PRO A 112 -33.00 6.53 3.22
C PRO A 112 -34.38 6.47 3.87
N ARG A 113 -34.52 6.97 5.10
CA ARG A 113 -35.83 7.42 5.60
C ARG A 113 -36.02 8.85 5.14
N VAL A 114 -36.88 9.02 4.13
CA VAL A 114 -37.38 10.33 3.71
C VAL A 114 -38.16 10.91 4.88
N CYS A 115 -37.54 11.77 5.67
CA CYS A 115 -38.25 12.55 6.67
C CYS A 115 -39.00 13.67 5.94
N THR A 116 -40.26 13.90 6.32
CA THR A 116 -41.14 14.85 5.66
C THR A 116 -40.48 16.24 5.58
N ILE A 117 -40.29 16.70 4.35
CA ILE A 117 -39.60 17.92 4.00
C ILE A 117 -40.56 19.11 4.23
N ASN A 118 -40.31 19.93 5.25
CA ASN A 118 -40.83 21.31 5.27
C ASN A 118 -39.68 22.23 4.82
N GLY A 119 -39.64 22.56 3.53
CA GLY A 119 -38.64 23.45 2.93
C GLY A 119 -37.55 22.73 2.12
N SER A 120 -36.93 23.42 1.16
CA SER A 120 -36.09 22.91 0.05
C SER A 120 -34.77 22.19 0.40
N ASP A 121 -34.59 21.66 1.61
CA ASP A 121 -33.37 20.95 2.02
C ASP A 121 -33.63 19.44 2.20
N VAL A 122 -32.97 18.61 1.38
CA VAL A 122 -32.98 17.15 1.54
C VAL A 122 -32.09 16.77 2.73
N SER A 123 -32.67 16.11 3.74
CA SER A 123 -31.96 15.67 4.94
C SER A 123 -31.98 14.14 5.02
N VAL A 124 -30.81 13.52 5.21
CA VAL A 124 -30.63 12.05 5.28
C VAL A 124 -30.48 11.62 6.74
N ALA A 125 -31.18 10.57 7.15
CA ALA A 125 -31.06 10.00 8.49
C ALA A 125 -30.12 8.77 8.50
N PHE A 126 -29.42 8.55 9.62
CA PHE A 126 -28.61 7.35 9.88
C PHE A 126 -29.28 6.53 10.98
N HIS A 127 -29.22 5.20 10.89
CA HIS A 127 -29.54 4.32 12.02
C HIS A 127 -28.25 3.74 12.59
N GLN A 128 -28.07 3.86 13.90
CA GLN A 128 -27.04 3.12 14.62
C GLN A 128 -27.66 1.76 14.97
N THR A 129 -27.17 0.68 14.35
CA THR A 129 -27.66 -0.68 14.60
C THR A 129 -27.55 -1.01 16.09
N GLY A 130 -28.69 -1.08 16.79
CA GLY A 130 -28.75 -1.34 18.23
C GLY A 130 -30.08 -1.00 18.90
N ASP A 131 -30.85 -0.06 18.35
CA ASP A 131 -32.13 0.35 18.93
C ASP A 131 -33.32 -0.13 18.09
N GLU A 132 -33.92 -1.26 18.50
CA GLU A 132 -35.32 -1.55 18.14
C GLU A 132 -36.20 -0.48 18.79
N HIS A 133 -36.52 0.59 18.04
CA HIS A 133 -37.50 1.57 18.47
C HIS A 133 -38.63 1.71 17.43
N PRO A 134 -39.90 1.70 17.90
CA PRO A 134 -41.06 1.76 17.04
C PRO A 134 -41.15 3.13 16.36
N VAL A 135 -41.69 3.11 15.15
CA VAL A 135 -41.98 4.23 14.24
C VAL A 135 -42.38 5.51 14.97
N ALA A 136 -41.42 6.39 15.26
CA ALA A 136 -41.66 7.70 15.85
C ALA A 136 -40.86 8.76 15.09
N ASN A 137 -41.54 9.82 14.66
CA ASN A 137 -41.07 10.96 13.87
C ASN A 137 -39.61 11.39 14.19
N TYR A 138 -38.67 10.97 13.36
CA TYR A 138 -37.30 11.47 13.43
C TYR A 138 -37.24 12.86 12.80
N THR A 139 -36.93 13.88 13.61
CA THR A 139 -36.49 15.18 13.09
C THR A 139 -35.00 15.07 12.78
N CYS A 140 -34.63 15.11 11.49
CA CYS A 140 -33.22 15.12 11.08
C CYS A 140 -32.54 16.40 11.58
N LYS A 141 -31.79 16.30 12.68
CA LYS A 141 -31.07 17.45 13.26
C LYS A 141 -29.65 17.61 12.70
N THR A 142 -29.11 16.61 12.04
CA THR A 142 -27.69 16.55 11.65
C THR A 142 -27.56 16.51 10.13
N LYS A 143 -26.96 17.54 9.55
CA LYS A 143 -26.51 17.54 8.15
C LYS A 143 -25.06 17.05 8.12
N VAL A 144 -24.77 16.04 7.30
CA VAL A 144 -23.40 15.55 7.11
C VAL A 144 -23.04 15.64 5.64
N LEU A 145 -21.81 16.06 5.36
CA LEU A 145 -21.27 16.17 4.01
C LEU A 145 -20.50 14.90 3.69
N VAL A 146 -20.98 14.15 2.69
CA VAL A 146 -20.32 12.94 2.21
C VAL A 146 -19.93 13.17 0.75
N PRO A 147 -18.63 13.11 0.41
CA PRO A 147 -18.21 13.22 -0.98
C PRO A 147 -18.71 12.00 -1.77
N VAL A 148 -19.19 12.24 -2.98
CA VAL A 148 -19.60 11.23 -3.96
C VAL A 148 -19.10 11.64 -5.34
N PHE A 149 -19.10 10.72 -6.30
CA PHE A 149 -18.80 11.07 -7.69
C PHE A 149 -19.79 12.09 -8.25
N LYS A 150 -19.32 12.96 -9.15
CA LYS A 150 -20.17 13.93 -9.85
C LYS A 150 -21.30 13.25 -10.64
N THR A 151 -21.02 12.09 -11.23
CA THR A 151 -22.02 11.27 -11.92
C THR A 151 -23.11 10.78 -10.97
N ALA A 152 -22.73 10.32 -9.79
CA ALA A 152 -23.67 9.89 -8.75
C ALA A 152 -24.51 11.07 -8.22
N ALA A 153 -23.89 12.24 -8.01
CA ALA A 153 -24.61 13.45 -7.61
C ALA A 153 -25.67 13.87 -8.65
N LEU A 154 -25.32 13.85 -9.94
CA LEU A 154 -26.27 14.12 -11.03
C LEU A 154 -27.38 13.05 -11.10
N ALA A 155 -27.05 11.78 -10.86
CA ALA A 155 -28.04 10.71 -10.82
C ALA A 155 -29.02 10.89 -9.63
N LEU A 156 -28.54 11.37 -8.48
CA LEU A 156 -29.39 11.72 -7.32
C LEU A 156 -30.36 12.85 -7.65
N GLU A 157 -29.88 13.93 -8.30
CA GLU A 157 -30.73 15.05 -8.73
C GLU A 157 -31.85 14.61 -9.69
N ASN A 158 -31.57 13.59 -10.51
CA ASN A 158 -32.53 13.04 -11.47
C ASN A 158 -33.34 11.84 -10.92
N ASN A 159 -33.23 11.52 -9.62
CA ASN A 159 -33.87 10.35 -8.98
C ASN A 159 -33.55 9.00 -9.67
N GLN A 160 -32.35 8.86 -10.24
CA GLN A 160 -31.90 7.66 -10.96
C GLN A 160 -31.13 6.68 -10.07
N THR A 161 -30.68 7.11 -8.90
CA THR A 161 -29.95 6.29 -7.93
C THR A 161 -30.42 6.61 -6.51
N SER A 162 -30.14 5.71 -5.56
CA SER A 162 -30.38 5.95 -4.15
C SER A 162 -29.18 6.64 -3.48
N ILE A 163 -29.40 7.25 -2.31
CA ILE A 163 -28.32 7.85 -1.53
C ILE A 163 -27.32 6.79 -1.06
N GLU A 164 -27.81 5.59 -0.71
CA GLU A 164 -26.99 4.46 -0.28
C GLU A 164 -26.04 4.06 -1.41
N ASP A 165 -26.58 3.82 -2.61
CA ASP A 165 -25.78 3.45 -3.78
C ASP A 165 -24.74 4.53 -4.14
N ALA A 166 -25.12 5.80 -4.09
CA ALA A 166 -24.21 6.91 -4.39
C ALA A 166 -23.06 7.04 -3.39
N VAL A 167 -23.31 6.77 -2.11
CA VAL A 167 -22.29 6.82 -1.06
C VAL A 167 -21.38 5.58 -1.09
N ASP A 168 -21.96 4.40 -1.34
CA ASP A 168 -21.21 3.15 -1.43
C ASP A 168 -20.42 3.05 -2.75
N GLU A 169 -20.85 3.74 -3.81
CA GLU A 169 -20.03 3.96 -5.01
C GLU A 169 -18.74 4.73 -4.68
N GLY A 170 -18.78 5.61 -3.67
CA GLY A 170 -17.62 6.32 -3.15
C GLY A 170 -17.17 7.53 -3.98
N PHE A 171 -15.89 7.88 -3.87
CA PHE A 171 -15.26 9.03 -4.51
C PHE A 171 -13.75 8.85 -4.66
N GLU A 172 -13.11 9.69 -5.48
CA GLU A 172 -11.65 9.71 -5.63
C GLU A 172 -10.97 10.52 -4.52
N LEU A 173 -10.00 9.90 -3.87
CA LEU A 173 -9.12 10.53 -2.90
C LEU A 173 -7.74 10.76 -3.53
N GLY A 174 -7.35 12.03 -3.64
CA GLY A 174 -6.03 12.43 -4.11
C GLY A 174 -4.97 12.25 -3.02
N LEU A 175 -3.91 11.51 -3.32
CA LEU A 175 -2.76 11.31 -2.44
C LEU A 175 -1.76 12.45 -2.67
N GLN A 176 -1.48 13.23 -1.63
CA GLN A 176 -0.47 14.29 -1.69
C GLN A 176 0.93 13.70 -1.46
N ILE A 177 1.44 12.97 -2.46
CA ILE A 177 2.77 12.36 -2.43
C ILE A 177 3.65 12.92 -3.55
N ASP A 178 4.93 13.15 -3.24
CA ASP A 178 5.97 13.32 -4.26
C ASP A 178 6.41 11.92 -4.73
N ASN A 179 5.89 11.49 -5.88
CA ASN A 179 6.13 10.14 -6.41
C ASN A 179 7.26 10.09 -7.44
N ASP A 180 7.88 11.22 -7.77
CA ASP A 180 8.85 11.26 -8.87
C ASP A 180 10.10 10.45 -8.51
N GLN A 181 10.56 10.56 -7.26
CA GLN A 181 11.66 9.74 -6.72
C GLN A 181 11.34 8.24 -6.76
N CYS A 182 10.09 7.87 -6.49
CA CYS A 182 9.65 6.47 -6.52
C CYS A 182 9.66 5.91 -7.95
N ASN A 183 9.19 6.68 -8.93
CA ASN A 183 9.21 6.27 -10.33
C ASN A 183 10.64 5.99 -10.82
N TYR A 184 11.62 6.83 -10.43
CA TYR A 184 13.03 6.58 -10.77
C TYR A 184 13.56 5.31 -10.08
N CYS A 185 13.22 5.10 -8.81
CA CYS A 185 13.60 3.92 -8.06
C CYS A 185 13.08 2.63 -8.73
N GLU A 186 11.78 2.56 -9.01
CA GLU A 186 11.15 1.40 -9.65
C GLU A 186 11.69 1.19 -11.07
N GLY A 187 11.92 2.27 -11.83
CA GLY A 187 12.54 2.22 -13.16
C GLY A 187 13.96 1.67 -13.15
N SER A 188 14.68 1.81 -12.03
CA SER A 188 16.01 1.22 -11.82
C SER A 188 16.00 -0.21 -11.26
N GLY A 189 14.81 -0.80 -11.06
CA GLY A 189 14.63 -2.15 -10.50
C GLY A 189 14.52 -2.21 -8.96
N GLY A 190 14.40 -1.05 -8.31
CA GLY A 190 14.22 -0.90 -6.88
C GLY A 190 12.77 -0.95 -6.44
N THR A 191 12.55 -0.75 -5.14
CA THR A 191 11.23 -0.54 -4.55
C THR A 191 11.27 0.60 -3.54
N CYS A 192 10.20 1.38 -3.51
CA CYS A 192 10.14 2.60 -2.73
C CYS A 192 9.86 2.32 -1.26
N GLY A 193 10.42 3.16 -0.40
CA GLY A 193 10.15 3.13 1.01
C GLY A 193 10.52 4.42 1.71
N TYR A 194 10.46 4.36 3.02
CA TYR A 194 10.62 5.47 3.92
C TYR A 194 11.54 5.07 5.07
N ASN A 195 12.58 5.85 5.31
CA ASN A 195 13.44 5.76 6.46
C ASN A 195 13.33 7.04 7.30
N ASN A 196 12.94 6.87 8.56
CA ASN A 196 12.79 7.98 9.51
C ASN A 196 14.13 8.51 10.05
N THR A 197 15.25 7.85 9.76
CA THR A 197 16.58 8.25 10.26
C THR A 197 17.32 9.22 9.35
N THR A 198 16.87 9.47 8.12
CA THR A 198 17.57 10.31 7.14
C THR A 198 17.04 11.75 7.17
N THR A 199 17.89 12.68 7.59
CA THR A 199 17.56 14.11 7.73
C THR A 199 17.46 14.87 6.40
N THR A 200 17.90 14.28 5.29
CA THR A 200 17.82 14.87 3.96
C THR A 200 16.56 14.43 3.23
N GLN A 201 15.64 15.39 3.04
CA GLN A 201 14.46 15.30 2.15
C GLN A 201 13.45 14.21 2.51
N GLY A 202 12.73 14.42 3.62
CA GLY A 202 11.44 13.76 3.83
C GLY A 202 11.49 12.23 3.94
N GLY A 203 12.64 11.65 4.30
CA GLY A 203 12.76 10.22 4.62
C GLY A 203 12.64 9.24 3.45
N PHE A 204 12.59 9.68 2.18
CA PHE A 204 12.52 8.74 1.05
C PHE A 204 13.78 7.86 0.93
N VAL A 205 13.59 6.58 0.62
CA VAL A 205 14.68 5.62 0.31
C VAL A 205 14.26 4.69 -0.83
N CYS A 206 15.19 4.42 -1.75
CA CYS A 206 15.06 3.39 -2.76
C CYS A 206 15.72 2.10 -2.26
N PHE A 207 14.94 1.09 -1.90
CA PHE A 207 15.49 -0.22 -1.57
C PHE A 207 15.83 -0.95 -2.86
N CYS A 208 17.05 -1.45 -2.98
CA CYS A 208 17.51 -2.22 -4.13
C CYS A 208 17.98 -3.60 -3.68
N ARG A 209 18.09 -4.53 -4.62
CA ARG A 209 18.42 -5.93 -4.34
C ARG A 209 19.75 -6.10 -3.58
N ASP A 210 20.69 -5.19 -3.79
CA ASP A 210 22.00 -5.17 -3.16
C ASP A 210 22.03 -4.37 -1.86
N GLN A 211 21.55 -3.13 -1.86
CA GLN A 211 21.49 -2.26 -0.69
C GLN A 211 20.54 -1.07 -0.92
N PRO A 212 20.19 -0.29 0.11
CA PRO A 212 19.41 0.94 -0.06
C PRO A 212 20.21 2.07 -0.73
N TYR A 213 19.55 2.86 -1.57
CA TYR A 213 20.06 4.06 -2.24
C TYR A 213 19.11 5.25 -2.05
N ALA A 214 19.57 6.45 -2.37
CA ALA A 214 18.78 7.66 -2.20
C ALA A 214 17.61 7.78 -3.20
N ILE A 215 17.81 7.46 -4.48
CA ILE A 215 16.78 7.66 -5.53
C ILE A 215 16.73 6.48 -6.51
N THR A 216 17.88 6.03 -7.02
CA THR A 216 17.97 4.93 -7.99
C THR A 216 18.98 3.87 -7.56
N CYS A 217 18.75 2.64 -8.00
CA CYS A 217 19.70 1.54 -7.84
C CYS A 217 20.93 1.76 -8.72
N ALA A 218 22.11 1.43 -8.19
CA ALA A 218 23.31 1.45 -8.99
C ALA A 218 23.26 0.35 -10.06
N VAL A 219 23.62 0.71 -11.30
CA VAL A 219 23.81 -0.27 -12.37
C VAL A 219 25.11 -1.03 -12.08
N LYS A 220 25.01 -2.28 -11.61
CA LYS A 220 26.19 -3.13 -11.44
C LYS A 220 26.72 -3.55 -12.82
N SER A 221 27.93 -3.10 -13.17
CA SER A 221 28.69 -3.60 -14.33
C SER A 221 29.39 -4.95 -14.02
N GLY A 222 28.75 -5.80 -13.22
CA GLY A 222 29.34 -7.06 -12.74
C GLY A 222 28.29 -8.14 -12.56
N MET A 223 28.55 -9.31 -13.16
CA MET A 223 27.64 -10.45 -13.23
C MET A 223 27.54 -11.15 -11.87
N CYS A 224 26.39 -11.08 -11.18
CA CYS A 224 26.08 -11.96 -10.05
C CYS A 224 25.71 -13.35 -10.59
N VAL A 225 26.47 -14.39 -10.26
CA VAL A 225 26.09 -15.77 -10.55
C VAL A 225 25.22 -16.29 -9.42
N SER A 226 23.97 -16.64 -9.71
CA SER A 226 23.08 -17.31 -8.77
C SER A 226 23.35 -18.81 -8.87
N LEU A 227 23.86 -19.44 -7.80
CA LEU A 227 23.98 -20.89 -7.73
C LEU A 227 22.61 -21.47 -7.42
N VAL A 228 22.03 -22.18 -8.39
CA VAL A 228 20.91 -23.13 -8.21
C VAL A 228 21.51 -24.50 -7.95
#